data_AF-A0ABC8LT84-F1
#
_entry.id   AF-A0ABC8LT84-F1
#
_cell.length_a   1.000
_cell.length_b   1.000
_cell.length_c   1.000
_cell.angle_alpha   90.00
_cell.angle_beta   90.00
_cell.angle_gamma   90.00
#
_symmetry.space_group_name_H-M   'P 1'
#
loop_
_entity.id
_entity.type
_entity.pdbx_description
1 polymer ?
#
loop_
_entity_poly.entity_id
_entity_poly.type
_entity_poly.pdbx_seq_one_letter_code
_entity_poly.pdbx_strand_id
1 'polypeptide(L)'
;MPTVGQVQPQLPPPLLTSPQFSFLSVLDLSDIPNLRSLALMSDLSSRIRSQIEYYFSDENLVRDHHLKFLMDNQGWVDVFPIVEFRRIKGMTDDISLILRSMVSSRTVEVQVCRLRKRQGWERWIKKTRDTISDMFEKWEH
;
A
#
# COMPACT_ATOMS: atom_id res chain seq x y z
N MET A 1 -34.26 23.57 -67.02
CA MET A 1 -34.69 23.42 -65.61
C MET A 1 -35.90 22.50 -65.65
N PRO A 2 -35.93 21.28 -65.06
CA PRO A 2 -35.56 20.90 -63.67
C PRO A 2 -34.49 19.77 -63.58
N THR A 3 -33.65 19.66 -62.54
CA THR A 3 -33.83 19.06 -61.18
C THR A 3 -33.77 17.52 -61.19
N VAL A 4 -32.58 16.95 -61.04
CA VAL A 4 -32.03 16.28 -59.82
C VAL A 4 -32.87 15.08 -59.34
N GLY A 5 -32.41 13.89 -59.71
CA GLY A 5 -32.78 12.63 -59.03
C GLY A 5 -31.86 12.40 -57.84
N GLN A 6 -32.45 12.14 -56.67
CA GLN A 6 -31.75 11.87 -55.42
C GLN A 6 -30.89 10.60 -55.50
N VAL A 7 -29.68 10.66 -54.93
CA VAL A 7 -28.84 9.49 -54.63
C VAL A 7 -29.19 9.00 -53.22
N GLN A 8 -29.71 7.79 -53.12
CA GLN A 8 -30.00 7.09 -51.87
C GLN A 8 -28.72 6.39 -51.39
N PRO A 9 -28.24 6.57 -50.15
CA PRO A 9 -27.04 5.88 -49.68
C PRO A 9 -27.34 4.40 -49.44
N GLN A 10 -26.75 3.52 -50.26
CA GLN A 10 -26.78 2.07 -50.08
C GLN A 10 -25.76 1.67 -49.00
N LEU A 11 -26.19 0.95 -47.97
CA LEU A 11 -25.30 0.27 -47.01
C LEU A 11 -24.63 -0.93 -47.69
N PRO A 12 -23.32 -1.19 -47.45
CA PRO A 12 -22.65 -2.35 -48.05
C PRO A 12 -23.16 -3.68 -47.44
N PRO A 13 -23.15 -4.79 -48.22
CA PRO A 13 -23.63 -6.09 -47.75
C PRO A 13 -22.69 -6.71 -46.71
N PRO A 14 -23.18 -7.60 -45.82
CA PRO A 14 -22.34 -8.32 -44.86
C PRO A 14 -21.49 -9.36 -45.60
N LEU A 15 -20.16 -9.21 -45.57
CA LEU A 15 -19.24 -10.23 -46.04
C LEU A 15 -19.06 -11.28 -44.93
N LEU A 16 -19.78 -12.41 -45.05
CA LEU A 16 -19.52 -13.61 -44.28
C LEU A 16 -18.37 -14.41 -44.95
N THR A 17 -17.46 -14.91 -44.11
CA THR A 17 -16.51 -16.01 -44.33
C THR A 17 -15.03 -15.66 -44.60
N SER A 18 -14.23 -15.74 -43.54
CA SER A 18 -12.85 -16.21 -43.59
C SER A 18 -12.47 -16.82 -42.24
N PRO A 19 -11.48 -17.73 -42.21
CA PRO A 19 -11.47 -18.88 -41.32
C PRO A 19 -11.26 -18.48 -39.86
N GLN A 20 -11.64 -19.40 -38.99
CA GLN A 20 -11.42 -19.40 -37.55
C GLN A 20 -9.90 -19.24 -37.25
N PHE A 21 -9.34 -18.05 -37.39
CA PHE A 21 -8.06 -17.74 -36.80
C PHE A 21 -8.34 -17.57 -35.33
N SER A 22 -7.87 -18.53 -34.54
CA SER A 22 -7.77 -18.50 -33.09
C SER A 22 -6.90 -17.31 -32.66
N PHE A 23 -7.39 -16.08 -32.85
CA PHE A 23 -6.68 -14.85 -32.49
C PHE A 23 -6.51 -14.72 -30.97
N LEU A 24 -7.21 -15.55 -30.20
CA LEU A 24 -7.12 -15.60 -28.76
C LEU A 24 -6.02 -16.54 -28.22
N SER A 25 -5.27 -17.23 -29.08
CA SER A 25 -4.17 -18.11 -28.64
C SER A 25 -2.78 -17.47 -28.68
N VAL A 26 -2.64 -16.24 -29.20
CA VAL A 26 -1.34 -15.53 -29.34
C VAL A 26 -1.23 -14.33 -28.40
N LEU A 27 -2.15 -14.15 -27.45
CA LEU A 27 -1.92 -13.23 -26.33
C LEU A 27 -0.95 -13.87 -25.34
N ASP A 28 0.30 -14.05 -25.76
CA ASP A 28 1.41 -14.24 -24.82
C ASP A 28 1.72 -12.89 -24.18
N LEU A 29 0.98 -12.57 -23.12
CA LEU A 29 1.10 -11.32 -22.35
C LEU A 29 2.44 -11.21 -21.60
N SER A 30 3.37 -12.16 -21.76
CA SER A 30 4.69 -12.13 -21.14
C SER A 30 5.65 -11.11 -21.77
N ASP A 31 5.38 -10.65 -23.00
CA ASP A 31 6.28 -9.78 -23.79
C ASP A 31 5.95 -8.27 -23.69
N ILE A 32 5.06 -7.84 -22.79
CA ILE A 32 4.79 -6.41 -22.56
C ILE A 32 5.75 -5.90 -21.46
N PRO A 33 6.84 -5.18 -21.81
CA PRO A 33 7.89 -4.80 -20.84
C PRO A 33 7.37 -3.93 -19.69
N ASN A 34 6.35 -3.12 -19.94
CA ASN A 34 5.75 -2.24 -18.93
C ASN A 34 4.88 -3.02 -17.92
N LEU A 35 4.23 -4.10 -18.36
CA LEU A 35 3.36 -4.91 -17.50
C LEU A 35 4.18 -5.72 -16.47
N ARG A 36 5.34 -6.25 -16.88
CA ARG A 36 6.26 -6.95 -15.98
C ARG A 36 6.80 -6.05 -14.89
N SER A 37 7.14 -4.80 -15.22
CA SER A 37 7.62 -3.83 -14.25
C SER A 37 6.54 -3.47 -13.22
N LEU A 38 5.30 -3.26 -13.66
CA LEU A 38 4.18 -2.99 -12.77
C LEU A 38 3.86 -4.18 -11.84
N ALA A 39 3.92 -5.40 -12.37
CA ALA A 39 3.74 -6.62 -11.58
C ALA A 39 4.81 -6.73 -10.49
N LEU A 40 6.10 -6.56 -10.84
CA LEU A 40 7.20 -6.60 -9.86
C LEU A 40 7.11 -5.49 -8.80
N MET A 41 6.66 -4.29 -9.17
CA MET A 41 6.41 -3.20 -8.22
C MET A 41 5.28 -3.53 -7.24
N SER A 42 4.21 -4.16 -7.74
CA SER A 42 3.10 -4.65 -6.93
C SER A 42 3.56 -5.76 -5.97
N ASP A 43 4.41 -6.68 -6.44
CA ASP A 43 4.98 -7.74 -5.61
C ASP A 43 5.87 -7.19 -4.50
N LEU A 44 6.76 -6.25 -4.82
CA LEU A 44 7.63 -5.58 -3.85
C LEU A 44 6.79 -4.86 -2.78
N SER A 45 5.83 -4.04 -3.20
CA SER A 45 4.94 -3.30 -2.30
C SER A 45 4.14 -4.24 -1.40
N SER A 46 3.67 -5.38 -1.94
CA SER A 46 2.96 -6.41 -1.19
C SER A 46 3.85 -7.10 -0.13
N ARG A 47 5.12 -7.35 -0.45
CA ARG A 47 6.10 -7.90 0.48
C ARG A 47 6.41 -6.95 1.62
N ILE A 48 6.64 -5.66 1.32
CA ILE A 48 6.84 -4.62 2.35
C ILE A 48 5.61 -4.57 3.25
N ARG A 49 4.41 -4.52 2.65
CA ARG A 49 3.14 -4.48 3.39
C ARG A 49 2.99 -5.66 4.34
N SER A 50 3.14 -6.88 3.84
CA SER A 50 3.07 -8.08 4.67
C SER A 50 4.08 -8.06 5.82
N GLN A 51 5.29 -7.55 5.57
CA GLN A 51 6.34 -7.47 6.58
C GLN A 51 6.03 -6.45 7.69
N ILE A 52 5.47 -5.29 7.33
CA ILE A 52 5.05 -4.27 8.29
C ILE A 52 3.81 -4.74 9.05
N GLU A 53 2.82 -5.31 8.37
CA GLU A 53 1.62 -5.89 9.01
C GLU A 53 2.00 -6.98 10.03
N TYR A 54 3.02 -7.80 9.72
CA TYR A 54 3.58 -8.76 10.67
C TYR A 54 4.23 -8.08 11.90
N TYR A 55 4.99 -7.00 11.71
CA TYR A 55 5.59 -6.30 12.85
C TYR A 55 4.52 -5.74 13.80
N PHE A 56 3.45 -5.19 13.25
CA PHE A 56 2.30 -4.70 14.01
C PHE A 56 1.28 -5.78 14.38
N SER A 57 1.58 -7.07 14.13
CA SER A 57 0.72 -8.17 14.55
C SER A 57 0.77 -8.34 16.07
N ASP A 58 -0.31 -8.88 16.65
CA ASP A 58 -0.37 -9.11 18.09
C ASP A 58 0.70 -10.11 18.54
N GLU A 59 1.00 -11.15 17.75
CA GLU A 59 2.03 -12.13 18.10
C GLU A 59 3.43 -11.50 18.18
N ASN A 60 3.75 -10.57 17.27
CA ASN A 60 5.02 -9.86 17.30
C ASN A 60 5.06 -8.86 18.46
N LEU A 61 4.00 -8.06 18.65
CA LEU A 61 3.97 -7.03 19.70
C LEU A 61 4.04 -7.60 21.13
N VAL A 62 3.52 -8.81 21.36
CA VAL A 62 3.73 -9.52 22.64
C VAL A 62 5.22 -9.61 22.98
N ARG A 63 6.06 -9.94 22.00
CA ARG A 63 7.48 -10.29 22.19
C ARG A 63 8.46 -9.16 21.87
N ASP A 64 8.11 -8.30 20.92
CA ASP A 64 9.01 -7.30 20.36
C ASP A 64 9.01 -6.01 21.19
N HIS A 65 9.92 -5.97 22.17
CA HIS A 65 10.12 -4.80 23.02
C HIS A 65 10.68 -3.59 22.26
N HIS A 66 11.40 -3.80 21.16
CA HIS A 66 11.98 -2.72 20.39
C HIS A 66 10.90 -1.94 19.67
N LEU A 67 9.97 -2.62 19.00
CA LEU A 67 8.83 -1.97 18.36
C LEU A 67 7.94 -1.24 19.39
N LYS A 68 7.70 -1.84 20.55
CA LYS A 68 6.97 -1.19 21.67
C LYS A 68 7.69 0.03 22.23
N PHE A 69 9.02 0.07 22.19
CA PHE A 69 9.79 1.22 22.64
C PHE A 69 9.66 2.42 21.70
N LEU A 70 9.48 2.15 20.39
CA LEU A 70 9.28 3.18 19.38
C LEU A 70 7.84 3.71 19.32
N MET A 71 6.90 3.08 20.02
CA MET A 71 5.52 3.53 20.10
C MET A 71 5.38 4.70 21.08
N ASP A 72 4.78 5.79 20.60
CA ASP A 72 4.37 6.91 21.44
C ASP A 72 3.08 6.59 22.23
N ASN A 73 2.67 7.49 23.12
CA ASN A 73 1.45 7.39 23.94
C ASN A 73 0.16 7.20 23.14
N GLN A 74 0.18 7.55 21.84
CA GLN A 74 -0.94 7.35 20.92
C GLN A 74 -0.77 6.13 20.00
N GLY A 75 0.26 5.30 20.22
CA GLY A 75 0.57 4.12 19.42
C GLY A 75 1.25 4.40 18.08
N TRP A 76 1.63 5.65 17.81
CA TRP A 76 2.35 6.03 16.59
C TRP A 76 3.82 5.64 16.66
N VAL A 77 4.37 5.20 15.53
CA VAL A 77 5.77 4.85 15.33
C VAL A 77 6.28 5.61 14.11
N ASP A 78 7.42 6.29 14.24
CA ASP A 78 8.05 6.97 13.12
C ASP A 78 8.54 5.96 12.06
N VAL A 79 8.40 6.30 10.78
CA VAL A 79 8.84 5.42 9.68
C VAL A 79 10.36 5.30 9.63
N PHE A 80 11.09 6.31 10.10
CA PHE A 80 12.54 6.36 10.01
C PHE A 80 13.23 5.18 10.73
N PRO A 81 12.93 4.86 12.00
CA PRO A 81 13.40 3.64 12.65
C PRO A 81 12.98 2.34 11.95
N ILE A 82 11.79 2.30 11.34
CA ILE A 82 11.26 1.11 10.66
C ILE A 82 12.08 0.77 9.42
N VAL A 83 12.58 1.78 8.70
CA VAL A 83 13.46 1.57 7.53
C VAL A 83 14.75 0.87 7.93
N GLU A 84 15.27 1.15 9.12
CA GLU A 84 16.49 0.53 9.65
C GLU A 84 16.31 -0.92 10.13
N PHE A 85 15.07 -1.42 10.20
CA PHE A 85 14.84 -2.80 10.58
C PHE A 85 15.42 -3.74 9.52
N ARG A 86 16.18 -4.76 9.97
CA ARG A 86 16.93 -5.66 9.07
C ARG A 86 16.10 -6.22 7.90
N ARG A 87 14.82 -6.55 8.12
CA ARG A 87 13.96 -7.10 7.05
C ARG A 87 13.44 -6.03 6.09
N ILE A 88 13.16 -4.82 6.57
CA ILE A 88 12.72 -3.71 5.70
C ILE A 88 13.91 -3.18 4.91
N LYS A 89 15.05 -2.95 5.58
CA LYS A 89 16.30 -2.51 4.95
C LYS A 89 16.77 -3.44 3.82
N GLY A 90 16.50 -4.74 3.94
CA GLY A 90 16.79 -5.71 2.87
C GLY A 90 15.82 -5.69 1.68
N MET A 91 14.68 -5.00 1.80
CA MET A 91 13.68 -4.85 0.74
C MET A 91 13.70 -3.45 0.12
N THR A 92 13.82 -2.40 0.94
CA THR A 92 13.86 -1.02 0.49
C THR A 92 14.42 -0.07 1.56
N ASP A 93 15.04 1.00 1.09
CA ASP A 93 15.49 2.17 1.84
C ASP A 93 14.61 3.42 1.55
N ASP A 94 13.63 3.31 0.64
CA ASP A 94 12.77 4.42 0.24
C ASP A 94 11.54 4.53 1.15
N ILE A 95 11.55 5.57 2.00
CA ILE A 95 10.45 5.94 2.90
C ILE A 95 9.14 6.16 2.12
N SER A 96 9.21 6.79 0.95
CA SER A 96 8.04 7.09 0.11
C SER A 96 7.43 5.81 -0.46
N LEU A 97 8.26 4.81 -0.77
CA LEU A 97 7.77 3.50 -1.20
C LEU A 97 7.05 2.77 -0.06
N ILE A 98 7.60 2.82 1.15
CA ILE A 98 6.98 2.24 2.35
C ILE A 98 5.62 2.89 2.61
N LEU A 99 5.57 4.22 2.66
CA LEU A 99 4.34 4.97 2.90
C LEU A 99 3.26 4.65 1.86
N ARG A 100 3.61 4.67 0.56
CA ARG A 100 2.68 4.32 -0.53
C ARG A 100 2.15 2.89 -0.41
N SER A 101 3.02 1.94 -0.04
CA SER A 101 2.64 0.54 0.14
C SER A 101 1.69 0.34 1.31
N MET A 102 1.76 1.21 2.33
CA MET A 102 0.91 1.13 3.52
C MET A 102 -0.48 1.77 3.33
N VAL A 103 -0.67 2.65 2.34
CA VAL A 103 -1.98 3.29 2.09
C VAL A 103 -3.09 2.27 1.86
N SER A 104 -2.78 1.14 1.22
CA SER A 104 -3.73 0.05 0.96
C SER A 104 -3.88 -0.95 2.12
N SER A 105 -3.13 -0.79 3.21
CA SER A 105 -3.18 -1.71 4.35
C SER A 105 -4.45 -1.53 5.19
N ARG A 106 -5.05 -2.67 5.56
CA ARG A 106 -6.23 -2.74 6.44
C ARG A 106 -5.88 -2.92 7.91
N THR A 107 -4.62 -3.09 8.24
CA THR A 107 -4.15 -3.37 9.62
C THR A 107 -3.44 -2.15 10.21
N VAL A 108 -2.78 -1.36 9.37
CA VAL A 108 -1.98 -0.20 9.77
C VAL A 108 -2.60 1.09 9.21
N GLU A 109 -2.51 2.17 9.98
CA GLU A 109 -2.82 3.54 9.58
C GLU A 109 -1.53 4.28 9.28
N VAL A 110 -1.60 5.15 8.27
CA VAL A 110 -0.50 6.02 7.87
C VAL A 110 -0.88 7.45 8.20
N GLN A 111 -0.02 8.13 8.94
CA GLN A 111 -0.02 9.58 9.09
C GLN A 111 1.32 10.11 8.57
N VAL A 112 1.45 11.42 8.37
CA VAL A 112 2.69 12.06 7.86
C VAL A 112 3.93 11.47 8.52
N CYS A 113 4.66 10.64 7.76
CA CYS A 113 5.87 9.90 8.17
C CYS A 113 5.74 8.98 9.40
N ARG A 114 4.53 8.57 9.77
CA ARG A 114 4.23 7.76 10.96
C ARG A 114 3.27 6.62 10.66
N LEU A 115 3.47 5.48 11.32
CA LEU A 115 2.64 4.29 11.22
C LEU A 115 2.06 3.92 12.58
N ARG A 116 0.82 3.44 12.58
CA ARG A 116 0.16 2.95 13.80
C ARG A 116 -0.74 1.76 13.48
N LYS A 117 -0.87 0.82 14.41
CA LYS A 117 -1.86 -0.25 14.29
C LYS A 117 -3.28 0.31 14.40
N ARG A 118 -4.18 -0.03 13.47
CA ARG A 118 -5.58 0.45 13.44
C ARG A 118 -6.37 0.13 14.71
N GLN A 119 -6.17 -1.07 15.28
CA GLN A 119 -6.95 -1.56 16.41
C GLN A 119 -6.05 -2.19 17.47
N GLY A 120 -6.42 -2.00 18.74
CA GLY A 120 -5.72 -2.63 19.87
C GLY A 120 -4.29 -2.14 20.07
N TRP A 121 -3.95 -0.94 19.62
CA TRP A 121 -2.66 -0.29 19.91
C TRP A 121 -2.53 0.10 21.40
N GLU A 122 -3.66 0.40 22.06
CA GLU A 122 -3.73 0.86 23.46
C GLU A 122 -3.15 -0.12 24.48
N ARG A 123 -3.10 -1.42 24.17
CA ARG A 123 -2.51 -2.42 25.08
C ARG A 123 -0.98 -2.44 25.03
N TRP A 124 -0.38 -1.79 24.03
CA TRP A 124 1.04 -1.82 23.74
C TRP A 124 1.77 -0.53 24.07
N ILE A 125 1.04 0.57 24.29
CA ILE A 125 1.61 1.83 24.75
C ILE A 125 2.07 1.70 26.21
N LYS A 126 3.20 2.31 26.53
CA LYS A 126 3.56 2.51 27.92
C LYS A 126 2.61 3.56 28.47
N LYS A 127 1.97 3.28 29.61
CA LYS A 127 1.33 4.35 30.38
C LYS A 127 2.45 5.25 30.85
N THR A 128 2.73 6.30 30.09
CA THR A 128 3.51 7.42 30.59
C THR A 128 2.74 7.89 31.82
N ARG A 129 3.33 7.69 33.01
CA ARG A 129 2.93 8.47 34.16
C ARG A 129 3.27 9.89 33.73
N ASP A 130 2.26 10.75 33.57
CA ASP A 130 2.40 12.12 33.08
C ASP A 130 3.30 12.92 34.01
N THR A 131 4.61 12.68 33.97
CA THR A 131 5.57 13.28 34.90
C THR A 131 5.58 14.78 34.74
N ILE A 132 5.23 15.31 33.56
CA ILE A 132 5.16 16.76 33.36
C ILE A 132 3.91 17.34 34.05
N SER A 133 2.74 16.68 33.95
CA SER A 133 1.53 17.15 34.65
C SER A 133 1.64 16.97 36.17
N ASP A 134 2.22 15.86 36.62
CA ASP A 134 2.51 15.54 38.02
C ASP A 134 3.57 16.50 38.61
N MET A 135 4.52 16.96 37.79
CA MET A 135 5.49 17.99 38.19
C MET A 135 4.86 19.38 38.28
N PHE A 136 3.95 19.77 37.39
CA PHE A 136 3.28 21.08 37.50
C PHE A 136 2.38 21.14 38.74
N GLU A 137 1.67 20.07 39.06
CA GLU A 137 0.77 19.99 40.23
C GLU A 137 1.55 19.97 41.57
N LYS A 138 2.79 19.44 41.57
CA LYS A 138 3.66 19.40 42.75
C LYS A 138 4.37 20.73 43.05
N TRP A 139 4.41 21.67 42.12
CA TRP A 139 5.03 22.99 42.30
C TRP A 139 4.00 24.11 42.56
N GLU A 140 2.71 23.80 42.56
CA GLU A 140 1.62 24.73 42.88
C GLU A 140 1.10 24.57 44.34
N HIS A 141 1.75 23.72 45.14
CA HIS A 141 1.56 23.51 46.58
C HIS A 141 2.86 23.69 47.36
#